data_AF-M1ELX7-F1
#
_entry.id   AF-M1ELX7-F1
#
_cell.length_a   1.000
_cell.length_b   1.000
_cell.length_c   1.000
_cell.angle_alpha   90.00
_cell.angle_beta   90.00
_cell.angle_gamma   90.00
#
_symmetry.space_group_name_H-M   'P 1'
#
loop_
_entity.id
_entity.type
_entity.pdbx_description
1 polymer ?
#
loop_
_entity_poly.entity_id
_entity_poly.type
_entity_poly.pdbx_seq_one_letter_code
_entity_poly.pdbx_strand_id
1 'polypeptide(L)'
;AAEIACALAVSQEADKCPTLEQYAMRAFADALEVIPMALSENSGMNPIQTMTEVRARQVKEMNPALGIDCLHKGTNDMKQQHVI
;
A
#
# COMPACT_ATOMS: atom_id res chain seq x y z
N ALA A 1 -4.07 -3.43 3.31
CA ALA A 1 -3.55 -4.10 2.08
C ALA A 1 -4.27 -3.59 0.85
N ALA A 2 -5.59 -3.51 0.92
CA ALA A 2 -6.43 -2.84 -0.07
C ALA A 2 -5.98 -1.41 -0.36
N GLU A 3 -5.55 -0.65 0.66
CA GLU A 3 -5.11 0.74 0.53
C GLU A 3 -3.89 0.86 -0.39
N ILE A 4 -2.90 -0.02 -0.24
CA ILE A 4 -1.69 -0.06 -1.09
C ILE A 4 -2.07 -0.44 -2.52
N ALA A 5 -2.96 -1.43 -2.70
CA ALA A 5 -3.40 -1.87 -4.01
C ALA A 5 -4.20 -0.78 -4.74
N CYS A 6 -5.07 -0.07 -4.03
CA CYS A 6 -5.81 1.08 -4.55
C CYS A 6 -4.87 2.25 -4.87
N ALA A 7 -3.90 2.57 -4.01
CA ALA A 7 -2.91 3.62 -4.27
C ALA A 7 -2.12 3.34 -5.54
N LEU A 8 -1.69 2.08 -5.74
CA LEU A 8 -1.03 1.63 -6.97
C LEU A 8 -1.93 1.82 -8.20
N ALA A 9 -3.18 1.38 -8.13
CA ALA A 9 -4.12 1.51 -9.25
C ALA A 9 -4.42 2.98 -9.59
N VAL A 10 -4.63 3.83 -8.58
CA VAL A 10 -4.89 5.26 -8.77
C VAL A 10 -3.66 5.96 -9.34
N SER A 11 -2.46 5.63 -8.86
CA SER A 11 -1.21 6.17 -9.41
C SER A 11 -1.03 5.79 -10.88
N GLN A 12 -1.29 4.54 -11.25
CA GLN A 12 -1.21 4.09 -12.64
C GLN A 12 -2.23 4.78 -13.55
N GLU A 13 -3.42 5.08 -13.05
CA GLU A 13 -4.43 5.79 -13.82
C GLU A 13 -4.13 7.28 -13.92
N ALA A 14 -3.52 7.86 -12.88
CA ALA A 14 -3.03 9.24 -12.91
C ALA A 14 -1.98 9.44 -14.02
N ASP A 15 -1.11 8.46 -14.25
CA ASP A 15 -0.09 8.52 -15.32
C ASP A 15 -0.68 8.50 -16.73
N LYS A 16 -1.91 8.01 -16.90
CA LYS A 16 -2.64 8.02 -18.18
C LYS A 16 -3.51 9.26 -18.34
N CYS A 17 -3.72 10.04 -17.27
CA CYS A 17 -4.57 11.23 -17.28
C CYS A 17 -3.76 12.44 -17.80
N PRO A 18 -4.11 13.04 -18.95
CA PRO A 18 -3.36 14.14 -19.53
C PRO A 18 -3.70 15.51 -18.92
N THR A 19 -4.78 15.58 -18.15
CA THR A 19 -5.35 16.84 -17.62
C THR A 19 -4.91 17.10 -16.18
N LEU A 20 -5.33 18.22 -15.60
CA LEU A 20 -4.90 18.67 -14.26
C LEU A 20 -5.30 17.69 -13.14
N GLU A 21 -6.33 16.90 -13.36
CA GLU A 21 -6.84 15.88 -12.45
C GLU A 21 -5.77 14.84 -12.06
N GLN A 22 -4.74 14.63 -12.89
CA GLN A 22 -3.61 13.75 -12.55
C GLN A 22 -2.95 14.10 -11.21
N TYR A 23 -2.90 15.38 -10.84
CA TYR A 23 -2.29 15.82 -9.58
C TYR A 23 -3.21 15.49 -8.39
N ALA A 24 -4.51 15.65 -8.56
CA ALA A 24 -5.49 15.27 -7.55
C ALA A 24 -5.51 13.74 -7.34
N MET A 25 -5.40 12.96 -8.42
CA MET A 25 -5.30 11.51 -8.35
C MET A 25 -4.02 11.06 -7.64
N ARG A 26 -2.86 11.67 -7.93
CA ARG A 26 -1.61 11.39 -7.22
C ARG A 26 -1.73 11.73 -5.73
N ALA A 27 -2.27 12.89 -5.40
CA ALA A 27 -2.50 13.27 -4.00
C ALA A 27 -3.44 12.28 -3.27
N PHE A 28 -4.43 11.73 -3.97
CA PHE A 28 -5.32 10.70 -3.42
C PHE A 28 -4.59 9.37 -3.21
N ALA A 29 -3.74 8.96 -4.16
CA ALA A 29 -2.89 7.78 -3.99
C ALA A 29 -1.95 7.92 -2.79
N ASP A 30 -1.31 9.09 -2.63
CA ASP A 30 -0.44 9.39 -1.49
C ASP A 30 -1.23 9.37 -0.16
N ALA A 31 -2.45 9.90 -0.15
CA ALA A 31 -3.32 9.86 1.03
C ALA A 31 -3.72 8.43 1.43
N LEU A 32 -3.91 7.52 0.48
CA LEU A 32 -4.17 6.11 0.77
C LEU A 32 -2.98 5.42 1.45
N GLU A 33 -1.74 5.81 1.12
CA GLU A 33 -0.53 5.24 1.73
C GLU A 33 -0.36 5.63 3.21
N VAL A 34 -1.05 6.68 3.68
CA VAL A 34 -1.01 7.09 5.11
C VAL A 34 -1.52 5.99 6.04
N ILE A 35 -2.54 5.24 5.64
CA ILE A 35 -3.13 4.17 6.47
C ILE A 35 -2.12 3.04 6.77
N PRO A 36 -1.50 2.39 5.78
CA PRO A 36 -0.47 1.38 6.05
C PRO A 36 0.78 1.96 6.72
N MET A 37 1.13 3.23 6.49
CA MET A 37 2.22 3.88 7.21
C MET A 37 1.91 4.01 8.72
N ALA A 38 0.71 4.48 9.07
CA ALA A 38 0.28 4.59 10.46
C ALA A 38 0.21 3.22 11.16
N LEU A 39 -0.25 2.17 10.46
CA LEU A 39 -0.23 0.80 10.99
C LEU A 39 1.18 0.31 11.28
N SER A 40 2.12 0.60 10.37
CA SER A 40 3.54 0.24 10.54
C SER A 40 4.16 0.97 11.72
N GLU A 41 3.90 2.28 11.84
CA GLU A 41 4.37 3.12 12.95
C GLU A 41 3.84 2.63 14.31
N ASN A 42 2.53 2.38 14.40
CA ASN A 42 1.88 1.86 15.61
C ASN A 42 2.37 0.45 15.97
N SER A 43 2.93 -0.28 15.00
CA SER A 43 3.53 -1.60 15.20
C SER A 43 5.03 -1.55 15.51
N GLY A 44 5.62 -0.35 15.64
CA GLY A 44 7.05 -0.18 15.94
C GLY A 44 7.99 -0.42 14.75
N MET A 45 7.46 -0.44 13.53
CA MET A 45 8.23 -0.62 12.29
C MET A 45 8.62 0.73 11.69
N ASN A 46 9.61 0.74 10.79
CA ASN A 46 9.92 1.92 9.98
C ASN A 46 8.86 2.06 8.86
N PRO A 47 7.97 3.08 8.91
CA PRO A 47 6.82 3.15 8.02
C PRO A 47 7.21 3.24 6.54
N ILE A 48 8.25 4.01 6.23
CA ILE A 48 8.72 4.22 4.85
C ILE A 48 9.30 2.92 4.30
N GLN A 49 10.14 2.25 5.08
CA GLN A 49 10.78 1.01 4.65
C GLN A 49 9.75 -0.10 4.45
N THR A 50 8.87 -0.32 5.45
CA THR A 50 7.86 -1.38 5.41
C THR A 50 6.85 -1.14 4.28
N MET A 51 6.38 0.09 4.08
CA MET A 51 5.48 0.42 2.98
C MET A 51 6.14 0.17 1.62
N THR A 52 7.38 0.64 1.43
CA THR A 52 8.13 0.46 0.17
C THR A 52 8.31 -1.02 -0.16
N GLU A 53 8.66 -1.85 0.83
CA GLU A 53 8.84 -3.29 0.66
C GLU A 53 7.53 -3.98 0.25
N VAL A 54 6.45 -3.75 1.00
CA VAL A 54 5.14 -4.39 0.73
C VAL A 54 4.59 -3.94 -0.62
N ARG A 55 4.73 -2.64 -0.96
CA ARG A 55 4.32 -2.10 -2.27
C ARG A 55 5.11 -2.76 -3.41
N ALA A 56 6.43 -2.87 -3.29
CA ALA A 56 7.27 -3.54 -4.29
C ALA A 56 6.87 -5.01 -4.48
N ARG A 57 6.55 -5.71 -3.39
CA ARG A 57 6.06 -7.09 -3.44
C ARG A 57 4.67 -7.21 -4.07
N GLN A 58 3.73 -6.31 -3.77
CA GLN A 58 2.42 -6.31 -4.43
C GLN A 58 2.55 -6.22 -5.96
N VAL A 59 3.45 -5.36 -6.46
CA VAL A 59 3.70 -5.22 -7.91
C VAL A 59 4.39 -6.46 -8.48
N LYS A 60 5.44 -6.96 -7.80
CA LYS A 60 6.24 -8.10 -8.29
C LYS A 60 5.47 -9.41 -8.30
N GLU A 61 4.67 -9.66 -7.25
CA GLU A 61 3.93 -10.91 -7.06
C GLU A 61 2.50 -10.83 -7.62
N MET A 62 2.06 -9.65 -8.09
CA MET A 62 0.67 -9.37 -8.50
C MET A 62 -0.37 -9.79 -7.45
N ASN A 63 -0.04 -9.60 -6.17
CA ASN A 63 -0.86 -10.05 -5.06
C ASN A 63 -1.40 -8.86 -4.24
N PRO A 64 -2.67 -8.47 -4.39
CA PRO A 64 -3.27 -7.35 -3.66
C PRO A 64 -3.52 -7.67 -2.17
N ALA A 65 -3.37 -8.93 -1.75
CA ALA A 65 -3.56 -9.35 -0.37
C ALA A 65 -2.31 -9.14 0.52
N LEU A 66 -1.20 -8.66 -0.02
CA LEU A 66 -0.02 -8.35 0.79
C LEU A 66 -0.24 -7.04 1.57
N GLY A 67 -0.15 -7.08 2.88
CA GLY A 67 -0.34 -5.95 3.78
C GLY A 67 0.77 -5.81 4.82
N ILE A 68 0.52 -4.96 5.81
CA ILE A 68 1.45 -4.72 6.91
C ILE A 68 1.28 -5.82 7.96
N ASP A 69 2.38 -6.48 8.33
CA ASP A 69 2.39 -7.52 9.36
C ASP A 69 2.42 -6.92 10.76
N CYS A 70 1.30 -6.33 11.20
CA CYS A 70 1.22 -5.65 12.50
C CYS A 70 1.43 -6.61 13.69
N LEU A 71 1.28 -7.92 13.47
CA LEU A 71 1.41 -8.97 14.49
C LEU A 71 2.80 -9.62 14.51
N HIS A 72 3.74 -9.18 13.67
CA HIS A 72 5.11 -9.73 13.59
C HIS A 72 5.14 -11.26 13.40
N LYS A 73 4.22 -11.80 12.59
CA LYS A 73 4.13 -13.24 12.28
C LYS A 73 5.13 -13.70 11.23
N GLY A 74 5.82 -12.79 10.55
CA GLY A 74 6.82 -13.06 9.51
C GLY A 74 6.24 -13.26 8.10
N THR A 75 4.94 -12.99 7.90
CA THR A 75 4.28 -13.06 6.59
C THR A 75 3.47 -11.80 6.34
N ASN A 76 3.46 -11.28 5.12
CA ASN A 76 2.64 -10.12 4.75
C ASN A 76 1.30 -10.51 4.13
N ASP A 77 1.02 -11.79 3.92
CA ASP A 77 -0.23 -12.23 3.29
C ASP A 77 -1.40 -12.11 4.26
N MET A 78 -2.27 -11.12 4.05
CA MET A 78 -3.43 -10.86 4.89
C MET A 78 -4.43 -12.01 4.88
N LYS A 79 -4.50 -12.81 3.81
CA LYS A 79 -5.36 -14.01 3.77
C LYS A 79 -4.85 -15.08 4.72
N GLN A 80 -3.54 -15.30 4.78
CA GLN A 80 -2.93 -16.24 5.73
C GLN A 80 -3.06 -15.73 7.17
N GLN A 81 -3.00 -14.41 7.36
CA GLN A 81 -3.22 -13.79 8.66
C GLN A 81 -4.69 -13.73 9.09
N HIS A 82 -5.64 -14.07 8.21
CA HIS A 82 -7.08 -13.91 8.41
C HIS A 82 -7.52 -12.47 8.70
N VAL A 83 -6.83 -11.50 8.11
CA VAL A 83 -7.22 -10.10 8.11
C VAL A 83 -8.09 -9.89 6.86
N ILE A 84 -9.40 -9.72 7.08
CA ILE A 84 -10.43 -9.61 6.03
C ILE A 84 -10.74 -8.17 5.65
#